data_AF-F8JE54-F1
#
_entry.id   AF-F8JE54-F1
#
_cell.length_a   1.000
_cell.length_b   1.000
_cell.length_c   1.000
_cell.angle_alpha   90.00
_cell.angle_beta   90.00
_cell.angle_gamma   90.00
#
_symmetry.space_group_name_H-M   'P 1'
#
loop_
_entity.id
_entity.type
_entity.pdbx_description
1 polymer ?
#
loop_
_entity_poly.entity_id
_entity_poly.type
_entity_poly.pdbx_seq_one_letter_code
_entity_poly.pdbx_strand_id
1 'polypeptide(L)'
;MATDLVKTAISLPEDTRRSQSRERVTRHRRRRHAGEFCITLQLPAAETEDVLIELGFLSAALADDRTAVRDALERFVRGAILGGASSL
;
A
#
# COMPACT_ATOMS: atom_id res chain seq x y z
N MET A 1 -49.95 31.54 18.75
CA MET A 1 -49.26 30.48 19.52
C MET A 1 -48.85 29.38 18.54
N ALA A 2 -48.01 29.58 17.53
CA ALA A 2 -46.68 30.19 17.45
C ALA A 2 -45.61 29.49 18.31
N THR A 3 -45.37 28.20 18.02
CA THR A 3 -44.09 27.52 18.32
C THR A 3 -43.94 26.30 17.40
N ASP A 4 -44.04 26.56 16.10
CA ASP A 4 -43.55 25.69 15.04
C ASP A 4 -42.26 26.34 14.56
N LEU A 5 -41.11 26.03 15.20
CA LEU A 5 -39.74 26.47 14.79
C LEU A 5 -38.63 26.07 15.79
N VAL A 6 -38.51 24.80 16.23
CA VAL A 6 -37.17 24.28 16.64
C VAL A 6 -37.07 22.77 16.40
N LYS A 7 -37.47 22.32 15.20
CA LYS A 7 -37.03 21.02 14.67
C LYS A 7 -36.11 21.24 13.46
N THR A 8 -35.31 22.30 13.56
CA THR A 8 -34.29 22.63 12.57
C THR A 8 -33.09 21.73 12.81
N ALA A 9 -33.06 20.64 12.06
CA ALA A 9 -31.87 20.05 11.46
C ALA A 9 -30.54 20.30 12.23
N ILE A 10 -30.30 19.51 13.26
CA ILE A 10 -28.94 19.01 13.50
C ILE A 10 -28.88 17.63 12.88
N SER A 11 -29.12 17.55 11.57
CA SER A 11 -28.56 16.47 10.76
C SER A 11 -27.08 16.79 10.62
N LEU A 12 -26.31 16.59 11.68
CA LEU A 12 -24.88 16.38 11.52
C LEU A 12 -24.74 15.17 10.59
N PRO A 13 -23.98 15.26 9.49
CA PRO A 13 -23.72 14.08 8.67
C PRO A 13 -22.88 13.11 9.52
N GLU A 14 -23.55 12.26 10.30
CA GLU A 14 -22.92 11.23 11.12
C GLU A 14 -22.15 10.21 10.27
N ASP A 15 -22.38 10.19 8.96
CA ASP A 15 -21.73 9.28 8.02
C ASP A 15 -20.42 9.79 7.40
N THR A 16 -20.06 11.08 7.49
CA THR A 16 -18.83 11.58 6.84
C THR A 16 -17.61 11.60 7.75
N ARG A 17 -17.75 11.18 9.02
CA ARG A 17 -16.62 10.92 9.93
C ARG A 17 -16.41 9.42 10.14
N ARG A 18 -16.30 8.64 9.07
CA ARG A 18 -15.36 7.51 9.13
C ARG A 18 -13.99 8.11 9.38
N SER A 19 -13.61 8.22 10.65
CA SER A 19 -12.29 8.74 11.01
C SER A 19 -11.24 7.96 10.22
N GLN A 20 -10.26 8.64 9.65
CA GLN A 20 -9.19 7.97 8.88
C GLN A 20 -8.58 6.81 9.67
N SER A 21 -8.53 6.93 10.99
CA SER A 21 -8.13 5.88 11.92
C SER A 21 -9.01 4.62 11.85
N ARG A 22 -10.34 4.75 11.81
CA ARG A 22 -11.26 3.60 11.71
C ARG A 22 -11.17 2.92 10.35
N GLU A 23 -10.96 3.69 9.28
CA GLU A 23 -10.73 3.14 7.94
C GLU A 23 -9.37 2.41 7.86
N ARG A 24 -8.31 2.97 8.45
CA ARG A 24 -6.99 2.31 8.58
C ARG A 24 -7.09 0.98 9.30
N VAL A 25 -7.81 0.93 10.43
CA VAL A 25 -8.02 -0.30 11.22
C VAL A 25 -8.84 -1.33 10.42
N THR A 26 -9.87 -0.89 9.70
CA THR A 26 -10.69 -1.78 8.86
C THR A 26 -9.86 -2.40 7.73
N ARG A 27 -9.05 -1.59 7.04
CA ARG A 27 -8.12 -2.05 6.01
C ARG A 27 -7.07 -3.01 6.56
N HIS A 28 -6.54 -2.74 7.75
CA HIS A 28 -5.60 -3.63 8.43
C HIS A 28 -6.22 -4.99 8.76
N ARG A 29 -7.43 -5.00 9.32
CA ARG A 29 -8.15 -6.26 9.64
C ARG A 29 -8.46 -7.07 8.39
N ARG A 30 -8.94 -6.43 7.32
CA ARG A 30 -9.21 -7.10 6.03
C ARG A 30 -7.97 -7.79 5.46
N ARG A 31 -6.82 -7.09 5.45
CA ARG A 31 -5.54 -7.67 4.99
C ARG A 31 -5.16 -8.91 5.80
N ARG A 32 -5.22 -8.82 7.13
CA ARG A 32 -4.95 -9.99 8.00
C ARG A 32 -5.90 -11.15 7.76
N HIS A 33 -7.20 -10.89 7.60
CA HIS A 33 -8.18 -11.94 7.29
C HIS A 33 -7.93 -12.59 5.92
N ALA A 34 -7.38 -11.85 4.96
CA ALA A 34 -6.96 -12.37 3.66
C ALA A 34 -5.61 -13.11 3.71
N GLY A 35 -4.96 -13.21 4.88
CA GLY A 35 -3.64 -13.80 5.02
C GLY A 35 -2.50 -12.91 4.49
N GLU A 36 -2.77 -11.64 4.22
CA GLU A 36 -1.78 -10.69 3.72
C GLU A 36 -0.95 -10.13 4.89
N PHE A 37 0.36 -10.37 4.85
CA PHE A 37 1.33 -9.82 5.79
C PHE A 37 2.09 -8.66 5.15
N CYS A 38 2.22 -7.56 5.88
CA CYS A 38 2.98 -6.40 5.44
C CYS A 38 4.31 -6.39 6.22
N ILE A 39 5.42 -6.49 5.49
CA ILE A 39 6.76 -6.35 6.05
C ILE A 39 7.34 -5.05 5.50
N THR A 40 7.86 -4.21 6.39
CA THR A 40 8.60 -3.01 6.00
C THR A 40 10.08 -3.35 6.01
N LEU A 41 10.74 -3.17 4.87
CA LEU A 41 12.17 -3.36 4.72
C LEU A 41 12.82 -2.00 4.47
N GLN A 42 13.99 -1.77 5.07
CA GLN A 42 14.88 -0.67 4.70
C GLN A 42 15.99 -1.26 3.86
N LEU A 43 16.08 -0.81 2.62
CA LEU A 43 17.07 -1.27 1.65
C LEU A 43 18.00 -0.11 1.29
N PRO A 44 19.32 -0.32 1.22
CA PRO A 44 20.26 0.68 0.71
C PRO A 44 19.98 0.93 -0.78
N ALA A 45 19.66 2.18 -1.15
CA ALA A 45 19.18 2.52 -2.48
C ALA A 45 20.18 2.15 -3.59
N ALA A 46 21.43 2.59 -3.46
CA ALA A 46 22.48 2.35 -4.46
C ALA A 46 22.69 0.85 -4.72
N GLU A 47 22.89 0.06 -3.67
CA GLU A 47 23.08 -1.39 -3.80
C GLU A 47 21.84 -2.09 -4.40
N THR A 48 20.64 -1.61 -4.05
CA THR A 48 19.39 -2.17 -4.57
C THR A 48 19.26 -1.89 -6.07
N GLU A 49 19.58 -0.67 -6.50
CA GLU A 49 19.56 -0.27 -7.91
C GLU A 49 20.57 -1.08 -8.71
N ASP A 50 21.82 -1.19 -8.22
CA ASP A 50 22.88 -1.97 -8.86
C ASP A 50 22.47 -3.44 -9.05
N VAL A 51 21.93 -4.08 -8.01
CA VAL A 51 21.46 -5.47 -8.07
C VAL A 51 20.29 -5.63 -9.05
N LEU A 52 19.32 -4.70 -9.04
CA LEU A 52 18.19 -4.76 -9.97
C LEU A 52 18.63 -4.57 -11.43
N ILE A 53 19.68 -3.79 -11.68
CA ILE A 53 20.29 -3.62 -13.00
C ILE A 53 21.03 -4.89 -13.42
N GLU A 54 21.88 -5.44 -12.55
CA GLU A 54 22.66 -6.66 -12.82
C GLU A 54 21.76 -7.85 -13.15
N LEU A 55 20.64 -7.98 -12.43
CA LEU A 55 19.64 -9.01 -12.66
C LEU A 55 18.70 -8.73 -13.85
N GLY A 56 18.84 -7.58 -14.51
CA GLY A 56 18.06 -7.19 -15.69
C GLY A 56 16.62 -6.75 -15.41
N PHE A 57 16.26 -6.46 -14.16
CA PHE A 57 14.93 -5.96 -13.78
C PHE A 57 14.79 -4.44 -13.94
N LEU A 58 15.91 -3.71 -13.93
CA LEU A 58 15.97 -2.26 -14.04
C LEU A 58 16.96 -1.83 -15.14
N SER A 59 16.61 -0.82 -15.92
CA SER A 59 17.54 -0.19 -16.86
C SER A 59 18.38 0.85 -16.12
N ALA A 60 19.69 0.90 -16.36
CA ALA A 60 20.58 1.90 -15.78
C ALA A 60 20.13 3.35 -16.06
N ALA A 61 19.47 3.59 -17.19
CA ALA A 61 18.91 4.91 -17.54
C ALA A 61 17.73 5.33 -16.65
N LEU A 62 17.15 4.41 -15.88
CA LEU A 62 15.99 4.62 -15.01
C LEU A 62 16.33 4.46 -13.52
N ALA A 63 17.61 4.38 -13.15
CA ALA A 63 18.03 4.19 -11.76
C ALA A 63 17.52 5.30 -10.83
N ASP A 64 17.54 6.55 -11.29
CA ASP A 64 17.05 7.69 -10.52
C ASP A 64 15.51 7.79 -10.44
N ASP A 65 14.78 6.99 -11.24
CA ASP A 65 13.32 6.95 -11.22
C ASP A 65 12.82 5.99 -10.13
N ARG A 66 12.43 6.57 -8.99
CA ARG A 66 11.85 5.81 -7.86
C ARG A 66 10.66 4.94 -8.23
N THR A 67 9.86 5.33 -9.23
CA THR A 67 8.73 4.50 -9.67
C THR A 67 9.20 3.29 -10.44
N ALA A 68 10.19 3.45 -11.33
CA ALA A 68 10.83 2.34 -12.04
C ALA A 68 11.54 1.38 -11.07
N VAL A 69 12.27 1.90 -10.09
CA VAL A 69 12.94 1.09 -9.05
C VAL A 69 11.92 0.29 -8.23
N ARG A 70 10.83 0.91 -7.78
CA ARG A 70 9.76 0.21 -7.05
C ARG A 70 9.16 -0.91 -7.88
N ASP A 71 8.81 -0.62 -9.13
CA ASP A 71 8.16 -1.60 -10.01
C ASP A 71 9.12 -2.76 -10.36
N ALA A 72 10.41 -2.48 -10.53
CA ALA A 72 11.45 -3.49 -10.70
C ALA A 72 11.58 -4.39 -9.45
N LEU A 73 11.61 -3.80 -8.26
CA LEU A 73 11.66 -4.53 -7.00
C LEU A 73 10.41 -5.41 -6.78
N GLU A 74 9.23 -4.90 -7.12
CA GLU A 74 7.98 -5.68 -7.04
C GLU A 74 8.00 -6.89 -7.97
N ARG A 75 8.53 -6.72 -9.20
CA ARG A 75 8.71 -7.83 -10.15
C ARG A 75 9.70 -8.87 -9.62
N PHE A 76 10.83 -8.42 -9.08
CA PHE A 76 11.83 -9.30 -8.47
C PHE A 76 11.23 -10.13 -7.33
N VAL A 77 10.56 -9.49 -6.37
CA VAL A 77 9.96 -10.16 -5.22
C VAL A 77 8.85 -11.13 -5.66
N ARG A 78 8.00 -10.72 -6.60
CA ARG A 78 6.96 -11.58 -7.16
C ARG A 78 7.57 -12.81 -7.85
N GLY A 79 8.64 -12.61 -8.62
CA GLY A 79 9.39 -13.69 -9.26
C GLY A 79 10.02 -14.64 -8.24
N ALA A 80 10.64 -14.11 -7.18
CA ALA A 80 11.25 -14.92 -6.12
C ALA A 80 10.22 -15.76 -5.35
N ILE A 81 9.04 -15.18 -5.04
CA ILE A 81 7.99 -15.88 -4.29
C ILE A 81 7.24 -16.90 -5.16
N LEU A 82 6.89 -16.56 -6.40
CA LEU A 82 6.13 -17.46 -7.28
C LEU A 82 7.03 -18.47 -8.00
N GLY A 83 8.25 -18.09 -8.37
CA GLY A 83 9.25 -18.97 -8.98
C GLY A 83 9.90 -19.92 -7.96
N GLY A 84 10.04 -19.49 -6.70
CA GLY A 84 10.53 -20.35 -5.61
C GLY A 84 9.55 -21.46 -5.22
N ALA A 85 8.26 -21.32 -5.54
CA ALA A 85 7.24 -22.35 -5.28
C ALA A 85 7.26 -23.52 -6.28
N SER A 86 8.02 -23.43 -7.39
CA SER A 86 8.15 -24.52 -8.38
C SER A 86 9.32 -25.48 -8.11
N SER A 87 10.02 -25.35 -6.98
CA SER A 87 11.19 -26.17 -6.64
C SER A 87 11.02 -27.04 -5.38
N LEU A 88 9.79 -27.40 -5.01
CA LEU A 88 9.50 -28.37 -3.94
C LEU A 88 8.59 -29.49 -4.42
#